data_AF-A0A6P1BKN1-F1
#
_entry.id   AF-A0A6P1BKN1-F1
#
_cell.length_a   1.000
_cell.length_b   1.000
_cell.length_c   1.000
_cell.angle_alpha   90.00
_cell.angle_beta   90.00
_cell.angle_gamma   90.00
#
_symmetry.space_group_name_H-M   'P 1'
#
loop_
_entity.id
_entity.type
_entity.pdbx_description
1 polymer ?
#
loop_
_entity_poly.entity_id
_entity_poly.type
_entity_poly.pdbx_seq_one_letter_code
_entity_poly.pdbx_strand_id
1 'polypeptide(L)'
;MSASFERLIDGIIDALQSHVVPNSSDDFVRGQVFSAIYALNGLKLAADWKAAPLLEQVRLQDDTFAAVRRLADGLVHPEIPATPRTQGDMPDVAAIEALRDDGDRRLGQLLLWASGEGVRAVNGDVATEIEHLLRRAICDQLKIELATTPKSMLQQIAGGERDGGAAPG
;
A
#
# COMPACT_ATOMS: atom_id res chain seq x y z
N MET A 1 -5.19 3.85 -12.90
CA MET A 1 -6.58 4.17 -12.49
C MET A 1 -7.52 4.04 -13.68
N SER A 2 -8.84 3.92 -13.47
CA SER A 2 -9.79 4.06 -14.59
C SER A 2 -9.83 5.54 -14.98
N ALA A 3 -9.56 5.86 -16.25
CA ALA A 3 -9.58 7.24 -16.75
C ALA A 3 -10.92 7.97 -16.45
N SER A 4 -11.98 7.22 -16.13
CA SER A 4 -13.27 7.73 -15.67
C SER A 4 -13.26 8.33 -14.26
N PHE A 5 -12.48 7.79 -13.31
CA PHE A 5 -12.46 8.28 -11.92
C PHE A 5 -11.69 9.61 -11.81
N GLU A 6 -10.52 9.71 -12.43
CA GLU A 6 -9.77 10.97 -12.52
C GLU A 6 -10.61 12.07 -13.17
N ARG A 7 -11.23 11.77 -14.32
CA ARG A 7 -12.15 12.71 -14.99
C ARG A 7 -13.34 13.12 -14.13
N LEU A 8 -13.85 12.23 -13.28
CA LEU A 8 -14.96 12.54 -12.38
C LEU A 8 -14.51 13.45 -11.23
N ILE A 9 -13.37 13.17 -10.59
CA ILE A 9 -12.84 14.04 -9.53
C ILE A 9 -12.46 15.41 -10.09
N ASP A 10 -11.79 15.45 -11.25
CA ASP A 10 -11.44 16.71 -11.92
C ASP A 10 -12.68 17.51 -12.32
N GLY A 11 -13.72 16.83 -12.82
CA GLY A 11 -15.01 17.47 -13.12
C GLY A 11 -15.73 18.04 -11.89
N ILE A 12 -15.64 17.38 -10.74
CA ILE A 12 -16.23 17.88 -9.48
C ILE A 12 -15.44 19.08 -8.96
N ILE A 13 -14.10 19.02 -9.00
CA ILE A 13 -13.24 20.15 -8.59
C ILE A 13 -13.50 21.36 -9.48
N ASP A 14 -13.56 21.17 -10.80
CA ASP A 14 -13.83 22.25 -11.76
C ASP A 14 -15.21 22.88 -11.54
N ALA A 15 -16.24 22.07 -11.29
CA ALA A 15 -17.58 22.58 -10.99
C ALA A 15 -17.62 23.40 -9.69
N LEU A 16 -16.91 22.96 -8.64
CA LEU A 16 -16.82 23.71 -7.38
C LEU A 16 -16.10 25.05 -7.58
N GLN A 17 -15.00 25.06 -8.34
CA GLN A 17 -14.19 26.26 -8.59
C GLN A 17 -14.88 27.28 -9.51
N SER A 18 -15.55 26.80 -10.56
CA SER A 18 -16.15 27.67 -11.59
C SER A 18 -17.55 28.17 -11.21
N HIS A 19 -18.30 27.40 -10.42
CA HIS A 19 -19.72 27.72 -10.17
C HIS A 19 -20.05 28.00 -8.70
N VAL A 20 -19.31 27.46 -7.73
CA VAL A 20 -19.66 27.61 -6.30
C VAL A 20 -18.82 28.69 -5.62
N VAL A 21 -17.51 28.70 -5.81
CA VAL A 21 -16.61 29.71 -5.22
C VAL A 21 -16.97 31.15 -5.64
N PRO A 22 -17.23 31.46 -6.94
CA PRO A 22 -17.47 32.84 -7.37
C PRO A 22 -18.84 33.38 -6.98
N ASN A 23 -19.83 32.50 -6.79
CA ASN A 23 -21.20 32.87 -6.46
C ASN A 23 -21.47 32.88 -4.94
N SER A 24 -20.47 32.56 -4.13
CA SER A 24 -20.57 32.59 -2.68
C SER A 24 -20.05 33.91 -2.11
N SER A 25 -20.97 34.73 -1.59
CA SER A 25 -20.65 35.95 -0.86
C SER A 25 -20.19 35.70 0.59
N ASP A 26 -20.30 34.46 1.07
CA ASP A 26 -20.03 34.07 2.46
C ASP A 26 -18.64 33.40 2.59
N ASP A 27 -17.76 34.02 3.37
CA ASP A 27 -16.42 33.52 3.67
C ASP A 27 -16.40 32.13 4.32
N PHE A 28 -17.40 31.82 5.16
CA PHE A 28 -17.52 30.51 5.77
C PHE A 28 -17.79 29.43 4.72
N VAL A 29 -18.71 29.71 3.79
CA VAL A 29 -19.03 28.79 2.69
C VAL A 29 -17.85 28.61 1.75
N ARG A 30 -17.09 29.68 1.46
CA ARG A 30 -15.83 29.57 0.71
C ARG A 30 -14.83 28.64 1.41
N GLY A 31 -14.65 28.77 2.73
CA GLY A 31 -13.78 27.89 3.51
C GLY A 31 -14.19 26.41 3.47
N GLN A 32 -15.49 26.13 3.49
CA GLN A 32 -16.02 24.76 3.35
C GLN A 32 -15.76 24.18 1.96
N VAL A 33 -15.92 24.99 0.90
CA VAL A 33 -15.65 24.56 -0.49
C VAL A 33 -14.16 24.28 -0.70
N PHE A 34 -13.27 25.11 -0.16
CA PHE A 34 -11.83 24.83 -0.19
C PHE A 34 -11.48 23.53 0.55
N SER A 35 -12.11 23.27 1.70
CA SER A 35 -11.93 22.02 2.45
C SER A 35 -12.40 20.79 1.67
N ALA A 36 -13.51 20.90 0.93
CA ALA A 36 -14.02 19.83 0.07
C ALA A 36 -13.09 19.58 -1.14
N ILE A 37 -12.61 20.62 -1.80
CA ILE A 37 -11.61 20.50 -2.89
C ILE A 37 -10.32 19.85 -2.36
N TYR A 38 -9.88 20.24 -1.16
CA TYR A 38 -8.72 19.64 -0.51
C TYR A 38 -8.93 18.15 -0.22
N ALA A 39 -10.09 17.76 0.32
CA ALA A 39 -10.43 16.35 0.56
C ALA A 39 -10.49 15.54 -0.75
N LEU A 40 -11.05 16.11 -1.83
CA LEU A 40 -11.11 15.47 -3.16
C LEU A 40 -9.71 15.31 -3.78
N ASN A 41 -8.85 16.31 -3.67
CA ASN A 41 -7.45 16.20 -4.07
C ASN A 41 -6.70 15.17 -3.23
N GLY A 42 -6.97 15.09 -1.92
CA GLY A 42 -6.44 14.05 -1.04
C GLY A 42 -6.92 12.64 -1.43
N LEU A 43 -8.17 12.50 -1.89
CA LEU A 43 -8.72 11.24 -2.41
C LEU A 43 -8.08 10.86 -3.75
N LYS A 44 -7.86 11.81 -4.66
CA LYS A 44 -7.13 11.59 -5.91
C LYS A 44 -5.69 11.13 -5.63
N LEU A 45 -5.01 11.81 -4.71
CA LEU A 45 -3.64 11.47 -4.29
C LEU A 45 -3.58 10.09 -3.62
N ALA A 46 -4.52 9.77 -2.74
CA ALA A 46 -4.64 8.44 -2.12
C ALA A 46 -4.97 7.34 -3.14
N ALA A 47 -5.70 7.67 -4.21
CA ALA A 47 -6.01 6.75 -5.29
C ALA A 47 -4.82 6.54 -6.26
N ASP A 48 -4.04 7.60 -6.54
CA ASP A 48 -2.78 7.55 -7.30
C ASP A 48 -1.68 6.75 -6.56
N TRP A 49 -1.71 6.76 -5.22
CA TRP A 49 -0.68 6.12 -4.38
C TRP A 49 -0.77 4.59 -4.25
N LYS A 50 -1.80 3.91 -4.75
CA LYS A 50 -1.93 2.46 -4.51
C LYS A 50 -1.03 1.58 -5.38
N ALA A 51 -0.73 1.94 -6.63
CA ALA A 51 -0.11 1.00 -7.57
C ALA A 51 1.34 0.62 -7.23
N ALA A 52 2.20 1.62 -7.02
CA ALA A 52 3.63 1.39 -6.80
C ALA A 52 3.94 0.67 -5.46
N PRO A 53 3.33 1.05 -4.33
CA PRO A 53 3.52 0.32 -3.07
C PRO A 53 2.94 -1.10 -3.11
N LEU A 54 1.81 -1.32 -3.78
CA LEU A 54 1.29 -2.67 -3.97
C LEU A 54 2.25 -3.53 -4.80
N LEU A 55 2.86 -2.98 -5.86
CA LEU A 55 3.90 -3.68 -6.62
C LEU A 55 5.14 -3.98 -5.78
N GLU A 56 5.54 -3.05 -4.90
CA GLU A 56 6.65 -3.25 -3.96
C GLU A 56 6.36 -4.39 -2.99
N GLN A 57 5.14 -4.45 -2.44
CA GLN A 57 4.70 -5.57 -1.59
C GLN A 57 4.72 -6.91 -2.35
N VAL A 58 4.21 -6.95 -3.60
CA VAL A 58 4.23 -8.18 -4.40
C VAL A 58 5.66 -8.65 -4.69
N ARG A 59 6.59 -7.73 -4.96
CA ARG A 59 8.01 -8.06 -5.13
C ARG A 59 8.65 -8.60 -3.85
N LEU A 60 8.35 -7.97 -2.71
CA LEU A 60 8.81 -8.45 -1.39
C LEU A 60 8.28 -9.87 -1.10
N GLN A 61 7.01 -10.13 -1.42
CA GLN A 61 6.42 -11.47 -1.32
C GLN A 61 7.12 -12.46 -2.27
N ASP A 62 7.44 -12.06 -3.50
CA ASP A 62 8.14 -12.90 -4.49
C ASP A 62 9.55 -13.30 -4.01
N ASP A 63 10.30 -12.35 -3.46
CA ASP A 63 11.61 -12.61 -2.86
C ASP A 63 11.50 -13.56 -1.66
N THR A 64 10.45 -13.38 -0.85
CA THR A 64 10.16 -14.25 0.30
C THR A 64 9.82 -15.67 -0.18
N PHE A 65 8.96 -15.84 -1.17
CA PHE A 65 8.63 -17.16 -1.73
C PHE A 65 9.85 -17.85 -2.32
N ALA A 66 10.72 -17.12 -3.03
CA ALA A 66 11.96 -17.67 -3.56
C ALA A 66 12.91 -18.14 -2.45
N ALA A 67 13.01 -17.38 -1.35
CA ALA A 67 13.82 -17.77 -0.19
C ALA A 67 13.24 -19.00 0.53
N VAL A 68 11.94 -19.02 0.82
CA VAL A 68 11.28 -20.18 1.46
C VAL A 68 11.44 -21.42 0.60
N ARG A 69 11.29 -21.33 -0.73
CA ARG A 69 11.45 -22.48 -1.63
C ARG A 69 12.84 -23.12 -1.55
N ARG A 70 13.88 -22.31 -1.39
CA ARG A 70 15.26 -22.81 -1.21
C ARG A 70 15.46 -23.48 0.15
N LEU A 71 14.89 -22.91 1.20
CA LEU A 71 15.01 -23.47 2.56
C LEU A 71 14.17 -24.73 2.73
N ALA A 72 12.99 -24.78 2.11
CA ALA A 72 12.06 -25.89 2.19
C ALA A 72 12.37 -27.02 1.20
N ASP A 73 13.50 -26.97 0.49
CA ASP A 73 13.87 -28.01 -0.47
C ASP A 73 13.94 -29.39 0.21
N GLY A 74 13.30 -30.38 -0.42
CA GLY A 74 13.16 -31.73 0.14
C GLY A 74 12.17 -31.88 1.31
N LEU A 75 11.49 -30.82 1.74
CA LEU A 75 10.43 -30.89 2.75
C LEU A 75 9.04 -30.96 2.09
N VAL A 76 8.10 -31.61 2.78
CA VAL A 76 6.67 -31.57 2.39
C VAL A 76 6.08 -30.26 2.91
N HIS A 77 5.85 -29.31 2.01
CA HIS A 77 5.38 -27.96 2.33
C HIS A 77 4.12 -27.59 1.51
N PRO A 78 3.31 -26.61 1.97
CA PRO A 78 2.22 -26.02 1.19
C PRO A 78 2.72 -25.43 -0.14
N GLU A 79 1.83 -25.25 -1.12
CA GLU A 79 2.20 -24.73 -2.43
C GLU A 79 2.90 -23.36 -2.36
N ILE A 80 4.14 -23.29 -2.86
CA ILE A 80 4.88 -22.03 -3.01
C ILE A 80 4.76 -21.60 -4.47
N PRO A 81 4.18 -20.42 -4.76
CA PRO A 81 3.96 -19.99 -6.13
C PRO A 81 5.30 -19.75 -6.84
N ALA A 82 5.30 -19.95 -8.16
CA ALA A 82 6.43 -19.57 -9.01
C ALA A 82 6.58 -18.04 -9.04
N THR A 83 7.82 -17.57 -9.08
CA THR A 83 8.18 -16.15 -9.02
C THR A 83 9.08 -15.79 -10.20
N PRO A 84 9.02 -14.55 -10.75
CA PRO A 84 8.15 -13.45 -10.33
C PRO A 84 6.68 -13.67 -10.75
N ARG A 85 5.74 -13.23 -9.91
CA ARG A 85 4.29 -13.33 -10.18
C ARG A 85 3.75 -12.16 -11.00
N THR A 86 4.49 -11.06 -11.05
CA THR A 86 4.18 -9.90 -11.91
C THR A 86 5.01 -9.96 -13.19
N GLN A 87 4.38 -9.71 -14.34
CA GLN A 87 5.05 -9.60 -15.63
C GLN A 87 4.80 -8.22 -16.23
N GLY A 88 5.87 -7.47 -16.52
CA GLY A 88 5.80 -6.12 -17.10
C GLY A 88 5.18 -5.06 -16.18
N ASP A 89 4.84 -3.92 -16.75
CA ASP A 89 4.01 -2.90 -16.09
C ASP A 89 2.57 -3.37 -16.11
N MET A 90 2.10 -3.93 -15.00
CA MET A 90 0.70 -4.31 -14.82
C MET A 90 -0.09 -3.02 -14.51
N PRO A 91 -0.98 -2.53 -15.40
CA PRO A 91 -1.61 -1.22 -15.20
C PRO A 91 -2.87 -1.28 -14.31
N ASP A 92 -3.37 -2.49 -14.02
CA ASP A 92 -4.58 -2.70 -13.24
C ASP A 92 -4.28 -2.88 -11.75
N VAL A 93 -4.55 -1.83 -10.97
CA VAL A 93 -4.37 -1.79 -9.51
C VAL A 93 -5.20 -2.87 -8.81
N ALA A 94 -6.41 -3.17 -9.29
CA ALA A 94 -7.26 -4.19 -8.66
C ALA A 94 -6.68 -5.59 -8.84
N ALA A 95 -6.05 -5.85 -10.00
CA ALA A 95 -5.34 -7.11 -10.24
C ALA A 95 -4.09 -7.24 -9.35
N ILE A 96 -3.35 -6.15 -9.14
CA ILE A 96 -2.17 -6.15 -8.25
C ILE A 96 -2.61 -6.37 -6.79
N GLU A 97 -3.69 -5.72 -6.34
CA GLU A 97 -4.25 -5.90 -5.00
C GLU A 97 -4.71 -7.34 -4.78
N ALA A 98 -5.45 -7.92 -5.73
CA ALA A 98 -5.85 -9.33 -5.66
C ALA A 98 -4.64 -10.29 -5.62
N LEU A 99 -3.57 -9.99 -6.37
CA LEU A 99 -2.34 -10.77 -6.37
C LEU A 99 -1.59 -10.66 -5.03
N ARG A 100 -1.55 -9.46 -4.44
CA ARG A 100 -1.01 -9.21 -3.10
C ARG A 100 -1.78 -10.01 -2.05
N ASP A 101 -3.11 -9.93 -2.06
CA ASP A 101 -3.98 -10.61 -1.10
C ASP A 101 -3.85 -12.14 -1.20
N ASP A 102 -3.70 -12.67 -2.42
CA ASP A 102 -3.37 -14.09 -2.62
C ASP A 102 -2.01 -14.45 -2.03
N GLY A 103 -1.01 -13.59 -2.24
CA GLY A 103 0.32 -13.72 -1.63
C GLY A 103 0.27 -13.77 -0.10
N ASP A 104 -0.47 -12.86 0.54
CA ASP A 104 -0.59 -12.80 2.00
C ASP A 104 -1.25 -14.06 2.55
N ARG A 105 -2.30 -14.56 1.87
CA ARG A 105 -2.93 -15.84 2.23
C ARG A 105 -1.94 -16.99 2.20
N ARG A 106 -1.11 -17.08 1.15
CA ARG A 106 -0.10 -18.13 0.99
C ARG A 106 1.04 -17.99 2.02
N LEU A 107 1.52 -16.78 2.29
CA LEU A 107 2.49 -16.53 3.35
C LEU A 107 1.97 -16.95 4.72
N GLY A 108 0.69 -16.67 5.02
CA GLY A 108 0.04 -17.12 6.24
C GLY A 108 -0.03 -18.65 6.37
N GLN A 109 -0.32 -19.36 5.27
CA GLN A 109 -0.31 -20.82 5.24
C GLN A 109 1.09 -21.39 5.48
N LEU A 110 2.12 -20.80 4.86
CA LEU A 110 3.51 -21.20 5.06
C LEU A 110 3.97 -20.92 6.50
N LEU A 111 3.52 -19.82 7.11
CA LEU A 111 3.85 -19.50 8.50
C LEU A 111 3.23 -20.52 9.44
N LEU A 112 1.95 -20.85 9.25
CA LEU A 112 1.27 -21.88 10.05
C LEU A 112 1.97 -23.24 9.92
N TRP A 113 2.39 -23.60 8.70
CA TRP A 113 3.16 -24.81 8.45
C TRP A 113 4.52 -24.80 9.16
N ALA A 114 5.31 -23.75 9.01
CA ALA A 114 6.64 -23.60 9.60
C ALA A 114 6.60 -23.62 11.14
N SER A 115 5.53 -23.08 11.73
CA SER A 115 5.30 -23.13 13.17
C SER A 115 4.75 -24.48 13.67
N GLY A 116 4.35 -25.39 12.78
CA GLY A 116 3.76 -26.67 13.12
C GLY A 116 4.76 -27.72 13.65
N GLU A 117 4.29 -28.60 14.51
CA GLU A 117 5.10 -29.66 15.13
C GLU A 117 5.70 -30.63 14.10
N GLY A 118 4.99 -30.90 12.99
CA GLY A 118 5.41 -31.86 11.97
C GLY A 118 6.74 -31.50 11.32
N VAL A 119 6.86 -30.29 10.77
CA VAL A 119 8.12 -29.83 10.16
C VAL A 119 9.21 -29.64 11.20
N ARG A 120 8.86 -29.20 12.42
CA ARG A 120 9.82 -29.03 13.52
C ARG A 120 10.43 -30.34 14.00
N ALA A 121 9.68 -31.44 13.93
CA ALA A 121 10.17 -32.78 14.23
C ALA A 121 11.11 -33.33 13.14
N VAL A 122 10.91 -32.92 11.89
CA VAL A 122 11.75 -33.33 10.75
C VAL A 122 13.03 -32.48 10.69
N ASN A 123 12.90 -31.16 10.76
CA ASN A 123 14.01 -30.22 10.69
C ASN A 123 13.65 -28.90 11.40
N GLY A 124 13.90 -28.85 12.72
CA GLY A 124 13.58 -27.72 13.58
C GLY A 124 14.32 -26.42 13.25
N ASP A 125 15.56 -26.53 12.76
CA ASP A 125 16.38 -25.38 12.41
C ASP A 125 15.82 -24.68 11.17
N VAL A 126 15.56 -25.44 10.10
CA VAL A 126 14.94 -24.91 8.87
C VAL A 126 13.55 -24.35 9.14
N ALA A 127 12.74 -25.04 9.95
CA ALA A 127 11.41 -24.55 10.33
C ALA A 127 11.48 -23.19 11.05
N THR A 128 12.47 -23.02 11.94
CA THR A 128 12.68 -21.77 12.68
C THR A 128 13.20 -20.66 11.77
N GLU A 129 14.11 -20.96 10.85
CA GLU A 129 14.62 -19.99 9.88
C GLU A 129 13.51 -19.49 8.95
N ILE A 130 12.68 -20.40 8.42
CA ILE A 130 11.52 -20.06 7.59
C ILE A 130 10.51 -19.20 8.38
N GLU A 131 10.21 -19.57 9.63
CA GLU A 131 9.30 -18.78 10.47
C GLU A 131 9.82 -17.35 10.67
N HIS A 132 11.11 -17.19 10.98
CA HIS A 132 11.73 -15.87 11.13
C HIS A 132 11.67 -15.04 9.83
N LEU A 133 11.98 -15.66 8.70
CA LEU A 133 11.90 -15.02 7.39
C LEU A 133 10.48 -14.53 7.09
N LEU A 134 9.46 -15.36 7.32
CA LEU A 134 8.05 -15.02 7.08
C LEU A 134 7.57 -13.89 8.01
N ARG A 135 7.91 -13.93 9.30
CA ARG A 135 7.56 -12.86 10.25
C ARG A 135 8.22 -11.54 9.86
N ARG A 136 9.49 -11.58 9.41
CA ARG A 136 10.18 -10.39 8.91
C ARG A 136 9.51 -9.82 7.67
N ALA A 137 9.12 -10.67 6.71
CA ALA A 137 8.42 -10.24 5.51
C ALA A 137 7.09 -9.54 5.84
N ILE A 138 6.32 -10.04 6.81
CA ILE A 138 5.09 -9.39 7.29
C ILE A 138 5.40 -8.00 7.87
N CYS A 139 6.42 -7.88 8.72
CA CYS A 139 6.85 -6.59 9.26
C CYS A 139 7.30 -5.61 8.17
N ASP A 140 8.02 -6.10 7.15
CA ASP A 140 8.50 -5.27 6.05
C ASP A 140 7.33 -4.83 5.13
N GLN A 141 6.32 -5.67 4.91
CA GLN A 141 5.08 -5.27 4.23
C GLN A 141 4.33 -4.17 5.00
N LEU A 142 4.19 -4.30 6.33
CA LEU A 142 3.55 -3.29 7.17
C LEU A 142 4.27 -1.94 7.13
N LYS A 143 5.61 -1.93 6.98
CA LYS A 143 6.37 -0.68 6.82
C LYS A 143 6.01 0.03 5.51
N ILE A 144 5.80 -0.70 4.42
CA ILE A 144 5.36 -0.14 3.14
C ILE A 144 3.95 0.48 3.29
N GLU A 145 3.04 -0.19 3.99
CA GLU A 145 1.69 0.35 4.27
C GLU A 145 1.73 1.60 5.15
N LEU A 146 2.55 1.59 6.20
CA LEU A 146 2.69 2.73 7.10
C LEU A 146 3.34 3.94 6.41
N ALA A 147 4.32 3.71 5.52
CA ALA A 147 4.96 4.77 4.75
C ALA A 147 4.00 5.46 3.76
N THR A 148 2.95 4.76 3.34
CA THR A 148 1.97 5.23 2.34
C THR A 148 0.67 5.71 2.98
N THR A 149 0.54 5.54 4.30
CA THR A 149 -0.60 6.06 5.08
C THR A 149 -0.49 7.59 5.20
N PRO A 150 -1.51 8.36 4.78
CA PRO A 150 -1.53 9.81 4.95
C PRO A 150 -1.33 10.18 6.43
N LYS A 151 -0.32 11.01 6.74
CA LYS A 151 -0.11 11.52 8.10
C LYS A 151 -1.37 12.21 8.58
N SER A 152 -1.82 11.89 9.80
CA SER A 152 -3.03 12.49 10.35
C SER A 152 -2.89 14.01 10.42
N MET A 153 -4.02 14.72 10.31
CA MET A 153 -4.06 16.18 10.40
C MET A 153 -3.41 16.69 11.72
N LEU A 154 -3.52 15.93 12.82
CA LEU A 154 -2.87 16.21 14.11
C LEU A 154 -1.34 16.15 14.05
N GLN A 155 -0.77 15.22 13.28
CA GLN A 155 0.69 15.15 13.10
C GLN A 155 1.23 16.31 12.25
N GLN A 156 0.45 16.79 11.28
CA GLN A 156 0.84 17.94 10.45
C GLN A 156 0.74 19.25 11.24
N ILE A 157 -0.31 19.42 12.05
CA ILE A 157 -0.48 20.58 12.95
C ILE A 157 0.59 20.58 14.06
N ALA A 158 0.92 19.41 14.61
CA ALA A 158 1.97 19.28 15.63
C ALA A 158 3.39 19.39 15.03
N GLY A 159 3.57 19.07 13.75
CA GLY A 159 4.85 19.07 13.05
C GLY A 159 5.33 20.45 12.57
N GLY A 160 4.44 21.45 12.51
CA GLY A 160 4.79 22.84 12.30
C GLY A 160 5.84 23.08 11.21
N GLU A 161 5.54 22.73 9.96
CA GLU A 161 6.31 23.26 8.82
C GLU A 161 6.06 24.77 8.73
N ARG A 162 6.90 25.51 9.46
CA ARG A 162 7.25 26.89 9.12
C ARG A 162 8.04 26.82 7.81
N ASP A 163 7.33 26.71 6.70
CA ASP A 163 7.98 26.92 5.41
C ASP A 163 8.27 28.42 5.27
N GLY A 164 9.56 28.72 5.14
CA GLY A 164 10.12 30.05 5.21
C GLY A 164 9.77 30.87 3.97
N GLY A 165 8.75 31.71 4.08
CA GLY A 165 8.56 32.84 3.18
C GLY A 165 9.43 34.03 3.60
N ALA A 166 10.68 34.05 3.17
CA ALA A 166 11.47 35.28 3.14
C ALA A 166 10.76 36.29 2.24
N ALA A 167 10.29 37.41 2.80
CA ALA A 167 9.84 38.54 2.02
C ALA A 167 11.05 39.29 1.43
N PRO A 168 11.10 39.58 0.12
CA PRO A 168 12.05 40.53 -0.42
C PRO A 168 11.44 41.95 -0.42
N GLY A 169 12.23 42.94 0.00
CA GLY A 169 12.02 44.36 -0.31
C GLY A 169 11.26 45.16 0.73
#